data_AF-A0A5C9CMG9-F1
#
_entry.id   AF-A0A5C9CMG9-F1
#
_cell.length_a   1.000
_cell.length_b   1.000
_cell.length_c   1.000
_cell.angle_alpha   90.00
_cell.angle_beta   90.00
_cell.angle_gamma   90.00
#
_symmetry.space_group_name_H-M   'P 1'
#
loop_
_entity.id
_entity.type
_entity.pdbx_description
1 polymer ?
#
loop_
_entity_poly.entity_id
_entity_poly.type
_entity_poly.pdbx_seq_one_letter_code
_entity_poly.pdbx_strand_id
1 'polypeptide(L)'
;MLISFLRTILNGFKSLMLHKLRASLAMLGILIGVTAVIWLVALGEGVSYQAQQQIKDLGATNIIIKSIKPASASPKSMGAFFIEYGITRDDFERIRTIPTVWRAVPLRDIHKEAPSAARRTISRSTT
;
A
#
# COMPACT_ATOMS: atom_id res chain seq x y z
N MET A 1 7.84 20.07 58.93
CA MET A 1 6.95 19.25 58.06
C MET A 1 7.71 18.68 56.85
N LEU A 2 8.33 19.51 56.00
CA LEU A 2 9.10 19.07 54.82
C LEU A 2 10.30 18.15 55.14
N ILE A 3 11.04 18.44 56.22
CA ILE A 3 12.21 17.66 56.66
C ILE A 3 11.81 16.24 57.09
N SER A 4 10.63 16.07 57.70
CA SER A 4 10.12 14.75 58.09
C SER A 4 9.72 13.93 56.86
N PHE A 5 9.12 14.56 55.85
CA PHE A 5 8.74 13.92 54.60
C PHE A 5 9.97 13.40 53.82
N LEU A 6 11.02 14.23 53.72
CA LEU A 6 12.30 13.83 53.15
C LEU A 6 12.93 12.65 53.90
N ARG A 7 12.82 12.64 55.24
CA ARG A 7 13.36 11.56 56.08
C ARG A 7 12.61 10.23 55.84
N THR A 8 11.30 10.27 55.62
CA THR A 8 10.50 9.10 55.24
C THR A 8 10.91 8.55 53.87
N ILE A 9 11.09 9.41 52.86
CA ILE A 9 11.56 9.00 51.52
C ILE A 9 12.97 8.38 51.61
N LEU A 10 13.88 9.01 52.35
CA LEU A 10 15.25 8.53 52.55
C LEU A 10 15.28 7.16 53.24
N ASN A 11 14.45 6.96 54.27
CA ASN A 11 14.33 5.69 54.97
C ASN A 11 13.77 4.58 54.06
N GLY A 12 12.78 4.90 53.21
CA GLY A 12 12.25 3.96 52.22
C GLY A 12 13.29 3.54 51.18
N PHE A 13 14.10 4.49 50.69
CA PHE A 13 15.19 4.20 49.76
C PHE A 13 16.28 3.33 50.40
N LYS A 14 16.60 3.58 51.67
CA LYS A 14 17.55 2.78 52.44
C LYS A 14 17.05 1.34 52.66
N SER A 15 15.74 1.16 52.83
CA SER A 15 15.09 -0.16 52.93
C SER A 15 15.13 -0.94 51.62
N LEU A 16 14.89 -0.28 50.48
CA LEU A 16 15.06 -0.86 49.14
C LEU A 16 16.52 -1.31 48.89
N MET A 17 17.49 -0.54 49.38
CA MET A 17 18.92 -0.86 49.26
C MET A 17 19.35 -2.05 50.15
N LEU A 18 18.55 -2.42 51.16
CA LEU A 18 18.79 -3.59 52.02
C LEU A 18 18.47 -4.91 51.29
N HIS A 19 17.45 -4.89 50.42
CA HIS A 19 17.02 -6.04 49.61
C HIS A 19 17.32 -5.84 48.12
N LYS A 20 18.61 -5.63 47.81
CA LYS A 20 19.10 -5.30 46.46
C LYS A 20 18.61 -6.24 45.36
N LEU A 21 18.55 -7.55 45.62
CA LEU A 21 18.16 -8.56 44.63
C LEU A 21 16.67 -8.47 44.26
N ARG A 22 15.80 -8.28 45.26
CA ARG A 22 14.35 -8.16 45.06
C ARG A 22 13.99 -6.83 44.40
N ALA A 23 14.60 -5.74 44.85
CA ALA A 23 14.34 -4.41 44.32
C ALA A 23 14.84 -4.25 42.87
N SER A 24 16.05 -4.73 42.57
CA SER A 24 16.61 -4.66 41.21
C SER A 24 15.83 -5.51 40.21
N LEU A 25 15.41 -6.72 40.58
CA LEU A 25 14.65 -7.61 39.70
C LEU A 25 13.26 -7.05 39.39
N ALA A 26 12.57 -6.47 40.37
CA ALA A 26 11.29 -5.79 40.16
C ALA A 26 11.43 -4.56 39.25
N MET A 27 12.49 -3.76 39.44
CA MET A 27 12.76 -2.58 38.61
C MET A 27 13.09 -2.96 37.17
N LEU A 28 13.90 -4.00 36.96
CA LEU A 28 14.19 -4.56 35.64
C LEU A 28 12.92 -5.06 34.95
N GLY A 29 12.06 -5.79 35.66
CA GLY A 29 10.81 -6.30 35.12
C GLY A 29 9.89 -5.18 34.60
N ILE A 30 9.70 -4.13 35.40
CA ILE A 30 8.88 -2.98 35.00
C ILE A 30 9.53 -2.20 33.84
N LEU A 31 10.85 -2.03 33.86
CA LEU A 31 11.57 -1.34 32.79
C LEU A 31 11.44 -2.07 31.45
N ILE A 32 11.68 -3.38 31.44
CA ILE A 32 11.55 -4.20 30.22
C ILE A 32 10.09 -4.25 29.77
N GLY A 33 9.14 -4.41 30.70
CA GLY A 33 7.72 -4.50 30.38
C GLY A 33 7.18 -3.22 29.74
N VAL A 34 7.44 -2.06 30.35
CA VAL A 34 6.96 -0.77 29.82
C VAL A 34 7.63 -0.42 28.50
N THR A 35 8.95 -0.65 28.38
CA THR A 35 9.67 -0.35 27.13
C THR A 35 9.20 -1.21 25.96
N ALA A 36 8.95 -2.51 26.18
CA ALA A 36 8.41 -3.41 25.16
C ALA A 36 7.02 -2.96 24.66
N VAL A 37 6.14 -2.55 25.56
CA VAL A 37 4.79 -2.07 25.20
C VAL A 37 4.87 -0.77 24.41
N ILE A 38 5.68 0.20 24.85
CA ILE A 38 5.86 1.48 24.14
C ILE A 38 6.43 1.23 22.73
N TRP A 39 7.43 0.36 22.60
CA TRP A 39 8.01 -0.02 21.32
C TRP A 39 6.98 -0.64 20.38
N LEU A 40 6.22 -1.61 20.86
CA LEU A 40 5.20 -2.29 20.06
C LEU A 40 4.15 -1.30 19.54
N VAL A 41 3.66 -0.41 20.40
CA VAL A 41 2.65 0.60 20.02
C VAL A 41 3.22 1.57 18.99
N ALA A 42 4.43 2.08 19.22
CA ALA A 42 5.10 3.00 18.30
C ALA A 42 5.31 2.37 16.91
N LEU A 43 5.71 1.10 16.86
CA LEU A 43 5.86 0.36 15.61
C LEU A 43 4.51 0.08 14.95
N GLY A 44 3.48 -0.29 15.72
CA GLY A 44 2.14 -0.59 15.20
C GLY A 44 1.50 0.62 14.50
N GLU A 45 1.58 1.79 15.11
CA GLU A 45 1.11 3.04 14.50
C GLU A 45 1.95 3.42 13.27
N GLY A 46 3.28 3.28 13.35
CA GLY A 46 4.20 3.59 12.24
C GLY A 46 3.96 2.73 10.99
N VAL A 47 3.77 1.41 11.17
CA VAL A 47 3.49 0.48 10.07
C VAL A 47 2.12 0.74 9.45
N SER A 48 1.11 1.01 10.27
CA SER A 48 -0.25 1.31 9.79
C SER A 48 -0.27 2.58 8.93
N TYR A 49 0.46 3.61 9.34
CA TYR A 49 0.61 4.84 8.57
C TYR A 49 1.31 4.60 7.22
N GLN A 50 2.43 3.86 7.23
CA GLN A 50 3.16 3.51 6.01
C GLN A 50 2.34 2.64 5.06
N ALA A 51 1.57 1.69 5.58
CA ALA A 51 0.69 0.84 4.77
C ALA A 51 -0.41 1.68 4.09
N GLN A 52 -1.03 2.62 4.82
CA GLN A 52 -2.02 3.53 4.23
C GLN A 52 -1.39 4.44 3.18
N GLN A 53 -0.16 4.90 3.36
CA GLN A 53 0.54 5.70 2.36
C GLN A 53 0.88 4.91 1.11
N GLN A 54 1.39 3.68 1.26
CA GLN A 54 1.61 2.79 0.12
C GLN A 54 0.30 2.53 -0.64
N ILE A 55 -0.82 2.35 0.07
CA ILE A 55 -2.14 2.20 -0.57
C ILE A 55 -2.58 3.50 -1.27
N LYS A 56 -2.32 4.68 -0.68
CA LYS A 56 -2.62 5.97 -1.30
C LYS A 56 -1.77 6.20 -2.56
N ASP A 57 -0.48 5.92 -2.49
CA ASP A 57 0.49 6.05 -3.59
C ASP A 57 0.21 5.05 -4.71
N LEU A 58 -0.31 3.86 -4.38
CA LEU A 58 -0.80 2.86 -5.34
C LEU A 58 -2.16 3.21 -5.98
N GLY A 59 -2.75 4.36 -5.65
CA GLY A 59 -3.86 4.91 -6.42
C GLY A 59 -5.25 4.69 -5.80
N ALA A 60 -5.42 4.94 -4.51
CA ALA A 60 -6.75 5.04 -3.88
C ALA A 60 -7.65 6.12 -4.52
N THR A 61 -7.10 6.96 -5.41
CA THR A 61 -7.82 8.01 -6.15
C THR A 61 -7.81 7.84 -7.67
N ASN A 62 -7.26 6.75 -8.20
CA ASN A 62 -7.18 6.52 -9.65
C ASN A 62 -8.16 5.42 -10.09
N ILE A 63 -9.27 5.82 -10.71
CA ILE A 63 -10.27 4.90 -11.26
C ILE A 63 -9.93 4.61 -12.73
N ILE A 64 -9.53 3.38 -13.03
CA ILE A 64 -9.25 2.93 -14.39
C ILE A 64 -10.48 2.22 -14.96
N ILE A 65 -11.20 2.88 -15.85
CA ILE A 65 -12.35 2.30 -16.55
C ILE A 65 -11.84 1.58 -17.80
N LYS A 66 -12.02 0.26 -17.88
CA LYS A 66 -11.64 -0.56 -19.04
C LYS A 66 -12.87 -1.23 -19.63
N SER A 67 -12.98 -1.15 -20.95
CA SER A 67 -13.96 -1.93 -21.70
C SER A 67 -13.43 -3.37 -21.87
N ILE A 68 -13.95 -4.33 -21.11
CA ILE A 68 -13.78 -5.78 -21.34
C ILE A 68 -14.72 -6.36 -22.41
N LYS A 69 -14.19 -6.76 -23.57
CA LYS A 69 -14.99 -7.38 -24.65
C LYS A 69 -15.81 -8.57 -24.08
N PRO A 70 -17.16 -8.54 -24.15
CA PRO A 70 -17.97 -9.60 -23.60
C PRO A 70 -17.75 -10.90 -24.38
N ALA A 71 -17.42 -11.99 -23.68
CA ALA A 71 -17.19 -13.31 -24.26
C ALA A 71 -18.40 -13.88 -25.02
N SER A 72 -19.60 -13.35 -24.73
CA SER A 72 -20.87 -13.79 -25.33
C SER A 72 -21.29 -13.00 -26.57
N ALA A 73 -20.48 -12.04 -27.05
CA ALA A 73 -20.67 -11.44 -28.38
C ALA A 73 -20.18 -12.41 -29.46
N SER A 74 -20.80 -13.59 -29.51
CA SER A 74 -20.76 -14.45 -30.69
C SER A 74 -21.38 -13.66 -31.85
N PRO A 75 -20.76 -13.64 -33.04
CA PRO A 75 -21.33 -12.99 -34.22
C PRO A 75 -22.54 -13.82 -34.70
N LYS A 76 -23.68 -13.66 -34.02
CA LYS A 76 -24.94 -14.35 -34.34
C LYS A 76 -25.76 -13.64 -35.43
N SER A 77 -25.22 -12.60 -36.07
CA SER A 77 -25.88 -11.96 -37.21
C SER A 77 -24.90 -11.76 -38.36
N MET A 78 -25.18 -12.47 -39.43
CA MET A 78 -24.45 -12.56 -40.70
C MET A 78 -24.61 -11.24 -41.50
N GLY A 79 -24.14 -10.13 -40.92
CA GLY A 79 -24.26 -8.79 -41.52
C GLY A 79 -23.76 -7.63 -40.64
N ALA A 80 -23.50 -7.84 -39.35
CA ALA A 80 -22.98 -6.79 -38.47
C ALA A 80 -21.43 -6.85 -38.40
N PHE A 81 -20.76 -6.18 -39.33
CA PHE A 81 -19.31 -5.94 -39.28
C PHE A 81 -18.87 -5.01 -38.13
N PHE A 82 -19.82 -4.42 -37.41
CA PHE A 82 -19.59 -3.48 -36.34
C PHE A 82 -20.07 -4.07 -35.02
N ILE A 83 -19.15 -4.60 -34.22
CA ILE A 83 -19.41 -4.84 -32.80
C ILE A 83 -19.14 -3.52 -32.11
N GLU A 84 -20.21 -2.78 -31.80
CA GLU A 84 -20.14 -1.54 -31.03
C GLU A 84 -19.78 -1.88 -29.58
N TYR A 85 -18.48 -1.88 -29.31
CA TYR A 85 -17.92 -2.19 -28.01
C TYR A 85 -16.76 -1.24 -27.72
N GLY A 86 -16.77 -0.62 -26.55
CA GLY A 86 -15.74 0.34 -26.13
C GLY A 86 -16.34 1.44 -25.26
N ILE A 87 -15.47 2.14 -24.53
CA ILE A 87 -15.83 3.40 -23.89
C ILE A 87 -15.86 4.46 -25.00
N THR A 88 -16.99 5.12 -25.18
CA THR A 88 -17.18 6.10 -26.26
C THR A 88 -16.61 7.45 -25.86
N ARG A 89 -16.29 8.30 -26.84
CA ARG A 89 -15.85 9.69 -26.59
C ARG A 89 -16.90 10.48 -25.81
N ASP A 90 -18.18 10.20 -26.03
CA ASP A 90 -19.30 10.85 -25.33
C ASP A 90 -19.36 10.46 -23.85
N ASP A 91 -18.99 9.21 -23.51
CA ASP A 91 -18.90 8.76 -22.12
C ASP A 91 -17.78 9.49 -21.37
N PHE A 92 -16.65 9.76 -22.04
CA PHE A 92 -15.55 10.53 -21.47
C PHE A 92 -15.97 11.96 -21.08
N GLU A 93 -16.71 12.65 -21.95
CA GLU A 93 -17.19 14.01 -21.65
C GLU A 93 -18.20 14.02 -20.51
N ARG A 94 -19.07 13.00 -20.42
CA ARG A 94 -20.00 12.85 -19.27
C ARG A 94 -19.25 12.63 -17.96
N ILE A 95 -18.23 11.77 -17.95
CA ILE A 95 -17.42 11.50 -16.75
C ILE A 95 -16.68 12.77 -16.28
N ARG A 96 -16.27 13.63 -17.20
CA ARG A 96 -15.62 14.91 -16.89
C ARG A 96 -16.54 15.92 -16.18
N THR A 97 -17.85 15.81 -16.37
CA THR A 97 -18.82 16.72 -15.70
C THR A 97 -19.06 16.39 -14.23
N ILE A 98 -18.57 15.24 -13.74
CA ILE A 98 -18.74 14.83 -12.34
C ILE A 98 -17.82 15.67 -11.46
N PRO A 99 -18.34 16.38 -10.43
CA PRO A 99 -17.55 17.31 -9.61
C PRO A 99 -16.45 16.63 -8.78
N THR A 100 -16.53 15.32 -8.57
CA THR A 100 -15.53 14.51 -7.87
C THR A 100 -14.31 14.16 -8.74
N VAL A 101 -14.39 14.33 -10.06
CA VAL A 101 -13.33 13.92 -11.00
C VAL A 101 -12.43 15.11 -11.33
N TRP A 102 -11.24 15.14 -10.74
CA TRP A 102 -10.28 16.24 -10.96
C TRP A 102 -9.56 16.15 -12.30
N ARG A 103 -9.27 14.92 -12.76
CA ARG A 103 -8.52 14.67 -14.00
C ARG A 103 -8.98 13.37 -14.64
N ALA A 104 -9.43 13.46 -15.89
CA ALA A 104 -9.74 12.31 -16.73
C ALA A 104 -8.73 12.27 -17.89
N VAL A 105 -8.15 11.10 -18.16
CA VAL A 105 -7.18 10.90 -19.25
C VAL A 105 -7.62 9.71 -20.10
N PRO A 106 -7.86 9.89 -21.41
CA PRO A 106 -8.16 8.76 -22.29
C PRO A 106 -6.87 7.97 -22.57
N LEU A 107 -6.87 6.69 -22.23
CA LEU A 107 -5.75 5.76 -22.49
C LEU A 107 -6.17 4.75 -23.55
N ARG A 108 -5.39 4.60 -24.62
CA ARG A 108 -5.59 3.58 -25.65
C ARG A 108 -4.37 2.65 -25.67
N ASP A 109 -4.53 1.45 -25.11
CA ASP A 109 -3.50 0.42 -25.13
C ASP A 109 -3.57 -0.34 -26.47
N ILE A 110 -2.49 -0.25 -27.25
CA ILE A 110 -2.32 -0.98 -28.51
C ILE A 110 -1.30 -2.08 -28.29
N HIS A 111 -1.76 -3.28 -27.94
CA HIS A 111 -0.91 -4.47 -27.92
C HIS A 111 -0.46 -4.78 -29.35
N LYS A 112 0.75 -4.36 -29.72
CA LYS A 112 1.43 -4.81 -30.92
C LYS A 112 2.27 -6.02 -30.55
N GLU A 113 1.76 -7.21 -30.83
CA GLU A 113 2.60 -8.39 -30.91
C GLU A 113 3.57 -8.18 -32.07
N ALA A 114 4.86 -7.96 -31.75
CA ALA A 114 5.88 -7.87 -32.77
C ALA A 114 6.00 -9.25 -33.45
N PRO A 115 5.76 -9.37 -34.76
CA PRO A 115 6.02 -10.61 -35.46
C PRO A 115 7.51 -10.89 -35.37
N SER A 116 7.88 -11.94 -34.63
CA SER A 116 9.25 -12.47 -34.61
C SER A 116 9.67 -12.80 -36.04
N ALA A 117 10.41 -11.87 -36.66
CA ALA A 117 10.96 -12.05 -37.99
C ALA A 117 11.93 -13.22 -37.95
N ALA A 118 11.46 -14.36 -38.47
CA ALA A 118 12.28 -15.53 -38.77
C ALA A 118 13.39 -15.12 -39.75
N ARG A 119 14.55 -14.75 -39.19
CA ARG A 119 15.75 -14.44 -39.95
C ARG A 119 16.35 -15.76 -40.44
N ARG A 120 15.90 -16.21 -41.62
CA ARG A 120 16.61 -17.20 -42.44
C ARG A 120 17.95 -16.57 -42.84
N THR A 121 19.00 -16.88 -42.09
CA THR A 121 20.38 -16.61 -42.50
C THR A 121 20.74 -17.64 -43.57
N ILE A 122 20.60 -17.24 -44.84
CA ILE A 122 21.23 -17.96 -45.95
C ILE A 122 22.69 -17.54 -45.93
N SER A 123 23.52 -18.33 -45.25
CA SER A 123 24.97 -18.18 -45.31
C SER A 123 25.42 -18.54 -46.73
N ARG A 124 25.80 -17.54 -47.51
CA ARG A 124 26.53 -17.70 -48.76
C ARG A 124 28.01 -17.43 -48.47
N SER A 125 28.76 -18.52 -48.34
CA SER A 125 30.23 -18.62 -48.42
C SER A 125 30.46 -19.96 -49.14
N THR A 126 31.09 -20.07 -50.30
CA THR A 126 32.50 -19.80 -50.56
C THR A 126 32.79 -20.18 -52.02
N THR A 127 33.72 -19.44 -52.63
CA THR A 127 34.38 -19.62 -53.95
C THR A 127 33.59 -19.21 -55.19
#